data_AF-A0A937R7H7-F1
#
_entry.id   AF-A0A937R7H7-F1
#
_cell.length_a   1.000
_cell.length_b   1.000
_cell.length_c   1.000
_cell.angle_alpha   90.00
_cell.angle_beta   90.00
_cell.angle_gamma   90.00
#
_symmetry.space_group_name_H-M   'P 1'
#
loop_
_entity.id
_entity.type
_entity.pdbx_description
1 polymer ?
#
loop_
_entity_poly.entity_id
_entity_poly.type
_entity_poly.pdbx_seq_one_letter_code
_entity_poly.pdbx_strand_id
1 'polypeptide(L)'
;MATADRDFVRHHTLGSRAAAFWWRLDPLGNLLLRCVAKPGQSHAAKGRLVSRDELDALLAWLAGREWVLLECLPAKLRDGTAPEGLGRFACEQLGWPPAEAPFVSHVAAVLVAADLLAWNNKKRRMAFRLASDDLEQLRACYQSCRAEATASPRPQPKTPPARKRPVPGGQMPPQFDLPERFRALSRELRAQLDSVSGGHHPAEKGARREAIFRAFLRRILPGTYAIASGEILHSSGESSRQVDALIYPSHSPALLDADTSVVVPAESVLAAIEVKPLLRRGEVVDAIANLRLAKALRPMAIFRPLPRPMHQRPIEPNPPAFTALFSIDSVDPRRVLKVLRELERDTPAAFALDCACLLDRGVITRGAGLAGPPSLPEPLPGGAPVPLTCIEAGEDSLLVFYILLYEQLALRRTHLPDLRAYLGSLRLPPPIEG
;
A
#
# COMPACT_ATOMS: atom_id res chain seq x y z
N MET A 1 13.44 7.69 13.13
CA MET A 1 13.45 6.35 12.50
C MET A 1 13.95 5.24 13.43
N ALA A 2 13.15 4.73 14.39
CA ALA A 2 13.62 3.69 15.33
C ALA A 2 12.54 2.62 15.65
N THR A 3 11.64 2.34 14.72
CA THR A 3 10.51 1.42 14.92
C THR A 3 10.55 0.14 14.07
N ALA A 4 11.18 0.15 12.88
CA ALA A 4 11.26 -1.03 12.01
C ALA A 4 12.18 -2.17 12.54
N ASP A 5 12.98 -1.89 13.58
CA ASP A 5 13.88 -2.85 14.23
C ASP A 5 13.29 -3.44 15.54
N ARG A 6 12.08 -3.01 15.94
CA ARG A 6 11.48 -3.38 17.24
C ARG A 6 10.76 -4.74 17.25
N ASP A 7 10.50 -5.31 16.08
CA ASP A 7 9.75 -6.56 15.94
C ASP A 7 10.66 -7.78 15.68
N PHE A 8 11.98 -7.57 15.55
CA PHE A 8 12.91 -8.67 15.37
C PHE A 8 13.33 -9.26 16.71
N VAL A 9 13.21 -10.58 16.84
CA VAL A 9 13.70 -11.34 17.98
C VAL A 9 15.01 -12.02 17.63
N ARG A 10 15.95 -12.06 18.59
CA ARG A 10 17.27 -12.63 18.38
C ARG A 10 17.23 -14.14 18.59
N HIS A 11 17.85 -14.89 17.69
CA HIS A 11 18.00 -16.34 17.82
C HIS A 11 19.36 -16.82 17.30
N HIS A 12 19.66 -18.11 17.47
CA HIS A 12 20.93 -18.69 17.03
C HIS A 12 20.68 -19.95 16.22
N THR A 13 21.47 -20.17 15.16
CA THR A 13 21.39 -21.42 14.41
C THR A 13 21.88 -22.58 15.27
N LEU A 14 21.39 -23.78 14.97
CA LEU A 14 21.79 -25.00 15.67
C LEU A 14 23.23 -25.43 15.31
N GLY A 15 23.85 -26.23 16.17
CA GLY A 15 25.16 -26.85 15.93
C GLY A 15 26.36 -26.14 16.57
N SER A 16 27.58 -26.54 16.15
CA SER A 16 28.83 -26.13 16.81
C SER A 16 29.30 -24.71 16.51
N ARG A 17 28.85 -24.12 15.39
CA ARG A 17 29.14 -22.75 14.98
C ARG A 17 27.84 -21.94 14.94
N ALA A 18 27.16 -21.88 16.08
CA ALA A 18 25.89 -21.17 16.23
C ALA A 18 26.04 -19.70 15.80
N ALA A 19 25.39 -19.33 14.70
CA ALA A 19 25.39 -17.98 14.19
C ALA A 19 24.18 -17.24 14.74
N ALA A 20 24.41 -16.06 15.33
CA ALA A 20 23.33 -15.19 15.73
C ALA A 20 22.61 -14.63 14.50
N PHE A 21 21.29 -14.60 14.56
CA PHE A 21 20.43 -14.00 13.55
C PHE A 21 19.21 -13.38 14.21
N TRP A 22 18.48 -12.61 13.41
CA TRP A 22 17.23 -11.96 13.79
C TRP A 22 16.11 -12.55 12.97
N TRP A 23 14.96 -12.79 13.59
CA TRP A 23 13.77 -13.24 12.88
C TRP A 23 12.50 -12.51 13.33
N ARG A 24 11.51 -12.51 12.45
CA ARG A 24 10.19 -11.91 12.67
C ARG A 24 9.14 -12.74 11.94
N LEU A 25 7.98 -12.91 12.57
CA LEU A 25 6.76 -13.38 11.90
C LEU A 25 5.85 -12.19 11.60
N ASP A 26 5.38 -12.06 10.36
CA ASP A 26 4.39 -11.04 10.00
C ASP A 26 2.93 -11.51 10.26
N PRO A 27 1.92 -10.63 10.19
CA PRO A 27 0.53 -11.02 10.43
C PRO A 27 0.00 -12.11 9.49
N LEU A 28 0.50 -12.15 8.25
CA LEU A 28 0.14 -13.13 7.22
C LEU A 28 0.81 -14.50 7.43
N GLY A 29 1.71 -14.62 8.41
CA GLY A 29 2.42 -15.86 8.73
C GLY A 29 3.71 -16.06 7.94
N ASN A 30 4.24 -15.02 7.29
CA ASN A 30 5.53 -15.11 6.62
C ASN A 30 6.68 -14.93 7.62
N LEU A 31 7.74 -15.72 7.46
CA LEU A 31 8.94 -15.71 8.29
C LEU A 31 10.04 -14.88 7.63
N LEU A 32 10.43 -13.78 8.27
CA LEU A 32 11.53 -12.93 7.84
C LEU A 32 12.79 -13.26 8.65
N LEU A 33 13.91 -13.51 7.96
CA LEU A 33 15.22 -13.83 8.54
C LEU A 33 16.24 -12.76 8.16
N ARG A 34 17.11 -12.37 9.11
CA ARG A 34 18.23 -11.43 8.90
C ARG A 34 19.48 -11.91 9.62
N CYS A 35 20.59 -12.07 8.91
CA CYS A 35 21.86 -12.44 9.55
C CYS A 35 22.49 -11.24 10.29
N VAL A 36 23.21 -11.51 11.38
CA VAL A 36 24.04 -10.49 12.03
C VAL A 36 25.28 -10.21 11.16
N ALA A 37 25.53 -8.94 10.85
CA ALA A 37 26.69 -8.54 10.05
C ALA A 37 28.00 -8.95 10.75
N LYS A 38 28.89 -9.63 10.01
CA LYS A 38 30.24 -9.94 10.52
C LYS A 38 31.11 -8.69 10.46
N PRO A 39 31.98 -8.43 11.45
CA PRO A 39 32.92 -7.32 11.38
C PRO A 39 33.82 -7.47 10.16
N GLY A 40 33.88 -6.46 9.29
CA GLY A 40 34.79 -6.42 8.13
C GLY A 40 34.20 -6.87 6.77
N GLN A 41 32.91 -7.21 6.67
CA GLN A 41 32.25 -7.44 5.38
C GLN A 41 31.31 -6.27 5.04
N SER A 42 31.61 -5.54 3.97
CA SER A 42 30.91 -4.33 3.50
C SER A 42 29.64 -4.62 2.67
N HIS A 43 28.88 -5.65 3.02
CA HIS A 43 27.61 -5.94 2.35
C HIS A 43 26.43 -5.70 3.31
N ALA A 44 25.34 -5.16 2.77
CA ALA A 44 24.07 -4.99 3.47
C ALA A 44 23.66 -6.28 4.21
N ALA A 45 22.96 -6.17 5.34
CA ALA A 45 22.51 -7.32 6.10
C ALA A 45 21.72 -8.27 5.19
N LYS A 46 22.29 -9.46 4.92
CA LYS A 46 21.64 -10.47 4.07
C LYS A 46 20.44 -11.04 4.84
N GLY A 47 19.28 -11.05 4.19
CA GLY A 47 18.04 -11.60 4.76
C GLY A 47 17.25 -12.39 3.72
N ARG A 48 16.27 -13.16 4.19
CA ARG A 48 15.36 -13.94 3.37
C ARG A 48 13.95 -13.88 3.94
N LEU A 49 12.97 -13.68 3.07
CA LEU A 49 11.56 -13.90 3.35
C LEU A 49 11.23 -15.36 3.00
N VAL A 50 10.57 -16.05 3.90
CA VAL A 50 9.99 -17.38 3.66
C VAL A 50 8.48 -17.21 3.80
N SER A 51 7.74 -17.44 2.71
CA SER A 51 6.29 -17.24 2.70
C SER A 51 5.58 -18.29 3.55
N ARG A 52 4.32 -18.01 3.93
CA ARG A 52 3.46 -18.99 4.57
C ARG A 52 3.33 -20.28 3.73
N ASP A 53 3.11 -20.14 2.42
CA ASP A 53 3.01 -21.28 1.50
C ASP A 53 4.29 -22.11 1.44
N GLU A 54 5.47 -21.48 1.48
CA GLU A 54 6.76 -22.18 1.53
C GLU A 54 6.93 -22.96 2.85
N LEU A 55 6.45 -22.43 3.98
CA LEU A 55 6.46 -23.13 5.27
C LEU A 55 5.48 -24.30 5.26
N ASP A 56 4.27 -24.11 4.76
CA ASP A 56 3.26 -25.18 4.63
C ASP A 56 3.78 -26.30 3.73
N ALA A 57 4.37 -25.96 2.58
CA ALA A 57 4.98 -26.93 1.67
C ALA A 57 6.14 -27.70 2.33
N LEU A 58 6.96 -27.03 3.14
CA LEU A 58 8.04 -27.67 3.90
C LEU A 58 7.51 -28.68 4.92
N LEU A 59 6.51 -28.31 5.73
CA LEU A 59 5.94 -29.19 6.74
C LEU A 59 5.22 -30.39 6.09
N ALA A 60 4.46 -30.14 5.02
CA ALA A 60 3.82 -31.18 4.23
C ALA A 60 4.85 -32.15 3.61
N TRP A 61 5.96 -31.64 3.09
CA TRP A 61 7.02 -32.49 2.53
C TRP A 61 7.76 -33.32 3.58
N LEU A 62 7.86 -32.81 4.82
CA LEU A 62 8.42 -33.55 5.96
C LEU A 62 7.48 -34.60 6.54
N ALA A 63 6.16 -34.50 6.27
CA ALA A 63 5.19 -35.47 6.73
C ALA A 63 5.51 -36.87 6.19
N GLY A 64 5.61 -37.85 7.09
CA GLY A 64 5.96 -39.24 6.74
C GLY A 64 7.46 -39.51 6.54
N ARG A 65 8.35 -38.52 6.71
CA ARG A 65 9.81 -38.72 6.65
C ARG A 65 10.41 -38.83 8.06
N GLU A 66 11.26 -39.82 8.30
CA GLU A 66 11.85 -40.06 9.63
C GLU A 66 12.93 -39.06 10.03
N TRP A 67 14.02 -38.93 9.26
CA TRP A 67 15.11 -38.01 9.56
C TRP A 67 15.70 -37.47 8.26
N VAL A 68 15.64 -36.16 8.09
CA VAL A 68 16.04 -35.46 6.86
C VAL A 68 17.27 -34.60 7.11
N LEU A 69 18.30 -34.73 6.27
CA LEU A 69 19.57 -34.02 6.43
C LEU A 69 19.44 -32.52 6.11
N LEU A 70 20.23 -31.68 6.77
CA LEU A 70 20.22 -30.23 6.54
C LEU A 70 20.89 -29.77 5.23
N GLU A 71 21.90 -30.51 4.74
CA GLU A 71 22.95 -30.06 3.79
C GLU A 71 22.59 -28.80 2.98
N CYS A 72 23.24 -27.69 3.31
CA CYS A 72 22.94 -26.36 2.80
C CYS A 72 24.17 -25.66 2.18
N LEU A 73 25.25 -26.40 1.86
CA LEU A 73 26.40 -25.83 1.14
C LEU A 73 26.03 -25.46 -0.30
N PRO A 74 26.16 -24.16 -0.71
CA PRO A 74 25.81 -23.72 -2.06
C PRO A 74 26.57 -24.41 -3.19
N ALA A 75 27.79 -24.90 -2.94
CA ALA A 75 28.58 -25.61 -3.95
C ALA A 75 27.95 -26.98 -4.27
N LYS A 76 27.70 -27.80 -3.25
CA LYS A 76 27.11 -29.14 -3.43
C LYS A 76 25.71 -29.10 -4.02
N LEU A 77 24.93 -28.07 -3.70
CA LEU A 77 23.59 -27.89 -4.25
C LEU A 77 23.62 -27.46 -5.73
N ARG A 78 24.62 -26.66 -6.13
CA ARG A 78 24.82 -26.30 -7.55
C ARG A 78 25.27 -27.49 -8.38
N ASP A 79 26.17 -28.30 -7.83
CA ASP A 79 26.77 -29.43 -8.54
C ASP A 79 25.91 -30.71 -8.46
N GLY A 80 24.72 -30.64 -7.83
CA GLY A 80 23.80 -31.78 -7.68
C GLY A 80 24.30 -32.92 -6.78
N THR A 81 25.41 -32.71 -6.05
CA THR A 81 26.05 -33.73 -5.19
C THR A 81 25.53 -33.72 -3.75
N ALA A 82 24.64 -32.80 -3.41
CA ALA A 82 24.00 -32.76 -2.10
C ALA A 82 23.04 -33.95 -1.91
N PRO A 83 23.08 -34.66 -0.77
CA PRO A 83 22.10 -35.70 -0.47
C PRO A 83 20.70 -35.10 -0.36
N GLU A 84 19.69 -35.95 -0.52
CA GLU A 84 18.29 -35.56 -0.28
C GLU A 84 18.13 -35.03 1.15
N GLY A 85 17.51 -33.85 1.27
CA GLY A 85 17.60 -33.06 2.48
C GLY A 85 16.87 -31.73 2.36
N LEU A 86 16.82 -30.99 3.47
CA LEU A 86 16.17 -29.69 3.57
C LEU A 86 16.72 -28.68 2.54
N GLY A 87 18.04 -28.64 2.34
CA GLY A 87 18.66 -27.72 1.37
C GLY A 87 18.31 -28.05 -0.09
N ARG A 88 18.20 -29.35 -0.41
CA ARG A 88 17.80 -29.81 -1.76
C ARG A 88 16.32 -29.53 -2.02
N PHE A 89 15.45 -29.79 -1.04
CA PHE A 89 14.04 -29.42 -1.09
C PHE A 89 13.85 -27.91 -1.36
N ALA A 90 14.57 -27.06 -0.64
CA ALA A 90 14.48 -25.62 -0.83
C ALA A 90 14.86 -25.18 -2.26
N CYS A 91 15.92 -25.75 -2.84
CA CYS A 91 16.35 -25.39 -4.20
C CYS A 91 15.46 -26.00 -5.29
N GLU A 92 15.10 -27.28 -5.18
CA GLU A 92 14.42 -28.02 -6.25
C GLU A 92 12.90 -27.87 -6.23
N GLN A 93 12.29 -27.80 -5.05
CA GLN A 93 10.82 -27.74 -4.90
C GLN A 93 10.32 -26.30 -4.66
N LEU A 94 11.06 -25.51 -3.86
CA LEU A 94 10.69 -24.12 -3.59
C LEU A 94 11.38 -23.10 -4.52
N GLY A 95 12.28 -23.55 -5.40
CA GLY A 95 12.98 -22.67 -6.35
C GLY A 95 13.99 -21.71 -5.71
N TRP A 96 14.51 -22.01 -4.51
CA TRP A 96 15.47 -21.13 -3.85
C TRP A 96 16.81 -21.10 -4.60
N PRO A 97 17.41 -19.92 -4.82
CA PRO A 97 18.77 -19.85 -5.35
C PRO A 97 19.74 -20.61 -4.44
N PRO A 98 20.69 -21.41 -4.98
CA PRO A 98 21.65 -22.14 -4.13
C PRO A 98 22.47 -21.24 -3.20
N ALA A 99 22.66 -19.96 -3.56
CA ALA A 99 23.32 -18.96 -2.71
C ALA A 99 22.53 -18.56 -1.45
N GLU A 100 21.25 -18.92 -1.39
CA GLU A 100 20.32 -18.64 -0.29
C GLU A 100 19.95 -19.89 0.51
N ALA A 101 20.33 -21.08 0.05
CA ALA A 101 20.20 -22.32 0.80
C ALA A 101 20.73 -22.29 2.24
N PRO A 102 21.76 -21.51 2.61
CA PRO A 102 22.16 -21.37 4.02
C PRO A 102 21.06 -20.84 4.95
N PHE A 103 20.02 -20.16 4.44
CA PHE A 103 18.88 -19.76 5.27
C PHE A 103 18.03 -20.92 5.75
N VAL A 104 18.13 -22.10 5.12
CA VAL A 104 17.42 -23.32 5.57
C VAL A 104 17.85 -23.70 6.99
N SER A 105 19.10 -23.47 7.38
CA SER A 105 19.55 -23.71 8.76
C SER A 105 18.93 -22.75 9.78
N HIS A 106 18.54 -21.55 9.33
CA HIS A 106 17.91 -20.53 10.16
C HIS A 106 16.41 -20.84 10.31
N VAL A 107 15.75 -21.22 9.21
CA VAL A 107 14.37 -21.73 9.25
C VAL A 107 14.27 -22.93 10.18
N ALA A 108 15.14 -23.93 10.01
CA ALA A 108 15.11 -25.12 10.87
C ALA A 108 15.32 -24.79 12.35
N ALA A 109 16.18 -23.82 12.68
CA ALA A 109 16.37 -23.39 14.06
C ALA A 109 15.09 -22.74 14.66
N VAL A 110 14.42 -21.88 13.90
CA VAL A 110 13.16 -21.25 14.31
C VAL A 110 12.06 -22.31 14.50
N LEU A 111 11.93 -23.25 13.56
CA LEU A 111 10.92 -24.29 13.64
C LEU A 111 11.20 -25.29 14.78
N VAL A 112 12.46 -25.54 15.12
CA VAL A 112 12.81 -26.31 16.33
C VAL A 112 12.44 -25.54 17.60
N ALA A 113 12.69 -24.24 17.65
CA ALA A 113 12.33 -23.40 18.80
C ALA A 113 10.80 -23.27 18.98
N ALA A 114 10.03 -23.52 17.93
CA ALA A 114 8.57 -23.55 17.95
C ALA A 114 8.00 -24.97 18.08
N ASP A 115 8.82 -25.98 18.39
CA ASP A 115 8.43 -27.39 18.53
C ASP A 115 7.80 -28.04 17.29
N LEU A 116 7.89 -27.39 16.12
CA LEU A 116 7.46 -27.94 14.83
C LEU A 116 8.42 -29.00 14.30
N LEU A 117 9.73 -28.82 14.55
CA LEU A 117 10.76 -29.79 14.18
C LEU A 117 11.48 -30.33 15.40
N ALA A 118 11.76 -31.64 15.38
CA ALA A 118 12.76 -32.23 16.25
C ALA A 118 14.10 -32.34 15.50
N TRP A 119 15.22 -32.11 16.20
CA TRP A 119 16.56 -32.26 15.65
C TRP A 119 17.37 -33.32 16.41
N ASN A 120 18.33 -33.94 15.73
CA ASN A 120 19.08 -35.09 16.28
C ASN A 120 20.17 -34.74 17.31
N ASN A 121 20.26 -33.47 17.75
CA ASN A 121 21.29 -32.95 18.67
C ASN A 121 22.75 -33.19 18.24
N LYS A 122 23.01 -33.53 16.97
CA LYS A 122 24.38 -33.78 16.47
C LYS A 122 25.01 -32.52 15.90
N LYS A 123 26.30 -32.29 16.22
CA LYS A 123 27.09 -31.14 15.71
C LYS A 123 27.54 -31.29 14.26
N ARG A 124 27.49 -32.50 13.69
CA ARG A 124 27.77 -32.84 12.29
C ARG A 124 26.66 -33.76 11.79
N ARG A 125 26.32 -33.67 10.50
CA ARG A 125 25.17 -34.38 9.90
C ARG A 125 23.88 -34.12 10.68
N MET A 126 23.58 -32.84 10.87
CA MET A 126 22.30 -32.42 11.47
C MET A 126 21.15 -32.96 10.62
N ALA A 127 20.19 -33.56 11.32
CA ALA A 127 18.98 -34.08 10.72
C ALA A 127 17.77 -33.62 11.52
N PHE A 128 16.66 -33.45 10.82
CA PHE A 128 15.41 -32.93 11.34
C PHE A 128 14.28 -33.87 10.99
N ARG A 129 13.25 -33.86 11.83
CA ARG A 129 12.00 -34.58 11.57
C ARG A 129 10.82 -33.74 12.02
N LEU A 130 9.68 -33.96 11.40
CA LEU A 130 8.45 -33.32 11.81
C LEU A 130 8.07 -33.78 13.23
N ALA A 131 7.80 -32.82 14.10
CA ALA A 131 7.28 -33.06 15.45
C ALA A 131 5.81 -32.62 15.55
N SER A 132 5.47 -31.50 14.90
CA SER A 132 4.11 -31.01 14.72
C SER A 132 4.02 -30.23 13.41
N ASP A 133 2.83 -30.18 12.81
CA ASP A 133 2.47 -29.38 11.63
C ASP A 133 1.64 -28.14 12.00
N ASP A 134 1.39 -27.90 13.29
CA ASP A 134 0.56 -26.80 13.77
C ASP A 134 1.32 -25.46 13.81
N LEU A 135 1.23 -24.70 12.71
CA LEU A 135 1.89 -23.39 12.59
C LEU A 135 1.40 -22.32 13.58
N GLU A 136 0.33 -22.54 14.36
CA GLU A 136 0.00 -21.66 15.49
C GLU A 136 1.08 -21.73 16.58
N GLN A 137 1.81 -22.84 16.70
CA GLN A 137 2.96 -22.97 17.61
C GLN A 137 4.09 -21.99 17.24
N LEU A 138 4.31 -21.75 15.95
CA LEU A 138 5.28 -20.75 15.47
C LEU A 138 4.86 -19.32 15.87
N ARG A 139 3.56 -19.03 15.78
CA ARG A 139 3.00 -17.73 16.17
C ARG A 139 3.12 -17.52 17.68
N ALA A 140 2.78 -18.53 18.48
CA ALA A 140 2.90 -18.50 19.93
C ALA A 140 4.37 -18.33 20.38
N CYS A 141 5.29 -19.09 19.79
CA CYS A 141 6.73 -18.99 20.06
C CYS A 141 7.25 -17.57 19.80
N TYR A 142 6.88 -16.97 18.65
CA TYR A 142 7.27 -15.61 18.32
C TYR A 142 6.74 -14.58 19.32
N GLN A 143 5.48 -14.67 19.73
CA GLN A 143 4.88 -13.77 20.72
C GLN A 143 5.58 -13.88 22.08
N SER A 144 5.91 -15.09 22.52
CA SER A 144 6.66 -15.34 23.75
C SER A 144 8.05 -14.70 23.72
N CYS A 145 8.81 -14.96 22.64
CA CYS A 145 10.14 -14.36 22.45
C CYS A 145 10.11 -12.83 22.45
N ARG A 146 9.03 -12.22 21.92
CA ARG A 146 8.85 -10.77 21.97
C ARG A 146 8.59 -10.26 23.39
N ALA A 147 7.73 -10.94 24.14
CA ALA A 147 7.42 -10.58 25.52
C ALA A 147 8.67 -10.61 26.41
N GLU A 148 9.51 -11.65 26.27
CA GLU A 148 10.79 -11.76 26.98
C GLU A 148 11.79 -10.65 26.61
N ALA A 149 11.87 -10.29 25.32
CA ALA A 149 12.71 -9.19 24.84
C ALA A 149 12.26 -7.82 25.37
N THR A 150 10.97 -7.64 25.65
CA THR A 150 10.42 -6.42 26.28
C THR A 150 10.54 -6.39 27.81
N ALA A 151 10.62 -7.56 28.47
CA ALA A 151 10.62 -7.69 29.93
C ALA A 151 12.03 -7.63 30.58
N SER A 152 13.11 -7.86 29.82
CA SER A 152 14.47 -7.72 30.37
C SER A 152 14.83 -6.23 30.62
N PRO A 153 15.19 -5.84 31.86
CA PRO A 153 15.64 -4.47 32.13
C PRO A 153 16.91 -4.21 31.33
N ARG A 154 16.90 -3.12 30.55
CA ARG A 154 18.06 -2.73 29.74
C ARG A 154 19.27 -2.60 30.65
N PRO A 155 20.39 -3.30 30.41
CA PRO A 155 21.64 -2.93 31.05
C PRO A 155 21.93 -1.48 30.65
N GLN A 156 22.18 -0.63 31.65
CA GLN A 156 22.67 0.72 31.42
C GLN A 156 23.85 0.64 30.44
N PRO A 157 23.94 1.53 29.44
CA PRO A 157 25.01 1.45 28.46
C PRO A 157 26.34 1.56 29.20
N LYS A 158 27.06 0.43 29.31
CA LYS A 158 28.48 0.47 29.64
C LYS A 158 29.14 1.33 28.59
N THR A 159 29.85 2.36 29.05
CA THR A 159 30.64 3.27 28.22
C THR A 159 31.36 2.44 27.17
N PRO A 160 31.10 2.66 25.87
CA PRO A 160 31.68 1.81 24.84
C PRO A 160 33.21 1.92 24.94
N PRO A 161 33.97 0.82 24.79
CA PRO A 161 35.42 0.94 24.66
C PRO A 161 35.69 1.90 23.50
N ALA A 162 36.62 2.83 23.71
CA ALA A 162 36.94 3.89 22.78
C ALA A 162 36.99 3.34 21.35
N ARG A 163 35.99 3.69 20.53
CA ARG A 163 35.97 3.34 19.11
C ARG A 163 37.25 3.92 18.51
N LYS A 164 38.08 3.07 17.91
CA LYS A 164 39.14 3.54 17.02
C LYS A 164 38.51 4.54 16.06
N ARG A 165 39.11 5.73 15.96
CA ARG A 165 38.63 6.83 15.12
C ARG A 165 38.20 6.26 13.75
N PRO A 166 37.00 6.57 13.27
CA PRO A 166 36.59 6.11 11.95
C PRO A 166 37.59 6.62 10.92
N VAL A 167 37.95 5.76 9.97
CA VAL A 167 38.65 6.19 8.76
C VAL A 167 37.79 7.29 8.13
N PRO A 168 38.30 8.51 7.95
CA PRO A 168 37.52 9.57 7.32
C PRO A 168 37.27 9.18 5.87
N GLY A 169 36.02 8.92 5.50
CA GLY A 169 35.62 8.81 4.09
C GLY A 169 34.58 7.75 3.71
N GLY A 170 34.25 6.77 4.56
CA GLY A 170 33.26 5.75 4.22
C GLY A 170 31.86 6.09 4.74
N GLN A 171 31.06 6.85 3.98
CA GLN A 171 29.65 7.07 4.32
C GLN A 171 28.86 5.75 4.18
N MET A 172 28.08 5.39 5.21
CA MET A 172 27.01 4.39 5.05
C MET A 172 26.07 4.86 3.94
N PRO A 173 25.54 3.96 3.09
CA PRO A 173 24.50 4.35 2.14
C PRO A 173 23.35 5.00 2.92
N PRO A 174 22.86 6.18 2.49
CA PRO A 174 21.91 6.96 3.26
C PRO A 174 20.65 6.13 3.53
N GLN A 175 20.23 6.10 4.80
CA GLN A 175 19.01 5.41 5.21
C GLN A 175 17.82 6.09 4.52
N PHE A 176 16.96 5.32 3.86
CA PHE A 176 15.79 5.85 3.17
C PHE A 176 14.71 6.24 4.18
N ASP A 177 14.57 7.55 4.44
CA ASP A 177 13.50 8.11 5.29
C ASP A 177 12.34 8.59 4.40
N LEU A 178 11.26 7.81 4.37
CA LEU A 178 10.08 8.11 3.56
C LEU A 178 9.37 9.39 4.02
N PRO A 179 9.06 9.59 5.32
CA PRO A 179 8.60 10.88 5.85
C PRO A 179 9.45 12.06 5.39
N GLU A 180 10.78 12.02 5.56
CA GLU A 180 11.61 13.16 5.17
C GLU A 180 11.59 13.43 3.65
N ARG A 181 11.55 12.38 2.83
CA ARG A 181 11.34 12.54 1.38
C ARG A 181 10.01 13.21 1.06
N PHE A 182 8.92 12.80 1.71
CA PHE A 182 7.62 13.41 1.48
C PHE A 182 7.53 14.85 2.01
N ARG A 183 8.22 15.18 3.09
CA ARG A 183 8.38 16.57 3.54
C ARG A 183 9.13 17.41 2.51
N ALA A 184 10.19 16.86 1.92
CA ALA A 184 10.90 17.52 0.82
C ALA A 184 10.00 17.71 -0.41
N LEU A 185 9.20 16.70 -0.78
CA LEU A 185 8.19 16.81 -1.85
C LEU A 185 7.10 17.84 -1.52
N SER A 186 6.68 17.95 -0.25
CA SER A 186 5.71 18.95 0.21
C SER A 186 6.27 20.36 0.03
N ARG A 187 7.52 20.60 0.47
CA ARG A 187 8.22 21.87 0.27
C ARG A 187 8.39 22.23 -1.20
N GLU A 188 8.73 21.25 -2.05
CA GLU A 188 8.84 21.43 -3.49
C GLU A 188 7.49 21.82 -4.12
N LEU A 189 6.42 21.08 -3.81
CA LEU A 189 5.07 21.36 -4.29
C LEU A 189 4.62 22.76 -3.87
N ARG A 190 4.84 23.12 -2.59
CA ARG A 190 4.51 24.44 -2.06
C ARG A 190 5.25 25.55 -2.79
N ALA A 191 6.56 25.41 -3.00
CA ALA A 191 7.35 26.39 -3.73
C ALA A 191 6.87 26.58 -5.19
N GLN A 192 6.49 25.49 -5.88
CA GLN A 192 5.92 25.58 -7.23
C GLN A 192 4.58 26.32 -7.21
N LEU A 193 3.69 26.00 -6.27
CA LEU A 193 2.38 26.66 -6.14
C LEU A 193 2.49 28.14 -5.75
N ASP A 194 3.49 28.50 -4.95
CA ASP A 194 3.76 29.89 -4.56
C ASP A 194 4.33 30.70 -5.74
N SER A 195 5.15 30.08 -6.61
CA SER A 195 5.77 30.75 -7.76
C SER A 195 4.77 31.35 -8.76
N VAL A 196 3.55 30.80 -8.84
CA VAL A 196 2.49 31.28 -9.74
C VAL A 196 1.58 32.35 -9.11
N SER A 197 1.91 32.82 -7.90
CA SER A 197 1.08 33.76 -7.13
C SER A 197 1.20 35.23 -7.58
N GLY A 198 2.23 35.60 -8.34
CA GLY A 198 2.48 36.97 -8.81
C GLY A 198 1.73 37.37 -10.10
N GLY A 199 1.27 38.63 -10.18
CA GLY A 199 0.99 39.36 -11.45
C GLY A 199 -0.21 38.97 -12.34
N HIS A 200 -0.93 37.88 -12.09
CA HIS A 200 -2.00 37.38 -12.99
C HIS A 200 -3.43 37.57 -12.46
N HIS A 201 -4.44 37.45 -13.33
CA HIS A 201 -5.86 37.46 -12.93
C HIS A 201 -6.19 36.26 -12.00
N PRO A 202 -7.14 36.37 -11.04
CA PRO A 202 -7.42 35.32 -10.06
C PRO A 202 -7.76 33.94 -10.66
N ALA A 203 -8.51 33.90 -11.77
CA ALA A 203 -8.89 32.67 -12.45
C ALA A 203 -7.68 31.93 -13.05
N GLU A 204 -6.77 32.66 -13.69
CA GLU A 204 -5.54 32.09 -14.26
C GLU A 204 -4.61 31.52 -13.18
N LYS A 205 -4.59 32.15 -12.00
CA LYS A 205 -3.83 31.63 -10.85
C LYS A 205 -4.38 30.30 -10.36
N GLY A 206 -5.70 30.15 -10.30
CA GLY A 206 -6.37 28.89 -9.96
C GLY A 206 -5.97 27.78 -10.92
N ALA A 207 -6.21 28.00 -12.22
CA ALA A 207 -5.91 27.03 -13.27
C ALA A 207 -4.43 26.58 -13.27
N ARG A 208 -3.49 27.50 -13.03
CA ARG A 208 -2.05 27.15 -12.92
C ARG A 208 -1.74 26.31 -11.69
N ARG A 209 -2.33 26.62 -10.53
CA ARG A 209 -2.14 25.84 -9.30
C ARG A 209 -2.70 24.43 -9.45
N GLU A 210 -3.87 24.30 -10.05
CA GLU A 210 -4.46 23.00 -10.37
C GLU A 210 -3.58 22.21 -11.36
N ALA A 211 -3.02 22.87 -12.38
CA ALA A 211 -2.09 22.23 -13.32
C ALA A 211 -0.81 21.72 -12.64
N ILE A 212 -0.22 22.51 -11.74
CA ILE A 212 0.94 22.12 -10.92
C ILE A 212 0.57 20.92 -10.05
N PHE A 213 -0.59 20.95 -9.39
CA PHE A 213 -1.06 19.84 -8.56
C PHE A 213 -1.26 18.56 -9.37
N ARG A 214 -1.88 18.62 -10.54
CA ARG A 214 -2.02 17.46 -11.45
C ARG A 214 -0.65 16.93 -11.88
N ALA A 215 0.28 17.80 -12.27
CA ALA A 215 1.64 17.40 -12.65
C ALA A 215 2.36 16.71 -11.49
N PHE A 216 2.19 17.23 -10.27
CA PHE A 216 2.71 16.62 -9.06
C PHE A 216 2.14 15.21 -8.83
N LEU A 217 0.81 15.03 -8.94
CA LEU A 217 0.20 13.71 -8.77
C LEU A 217 0.70 12.71 -9.81
N ARG A 218 0.88 13.12 -11.08
CA ARG A 218 1.41 12.25 -12.15
C ARG A 218 2.83 11.77 -11.85
N ARG A 219 3.62 12.56 -11.14
CA ARG A 219 4.99 12.21 -10.74
C ARG A 219 5.02 11.17 -9.61
N ILE A 220 4.06 11.20 -8.68
CA ILE A 220 4.09 10.37 -7.48
C ILE A 220 3.18 9.12 -7.55
N LEU A 221 2.20 9.12 -8.44
CA LEU A 221 1.32 7.97 -8.69
C LEU A 221 1.87 7.11 -9.84
N PRO A 222 1.59 5.79 -9.84
CA PRO A 222 1.96 4.91 -10.94
C PRO A 222 1.38 5.38 -12.29
N GLY A 223 2.13 5.16 -13.37
CA GLY A 223 1.70 5.49 -14.74
C GLY A 223 0.47 4.73 -15.24
N THR A 224 -0.03 3.76 -14.47
CA THR A 224 -1.33 3.12 -14.73
C THR A 224 -2.52 4.04 -14.51
N TYR A 225 -2.33 5.17 -13.82
CA TYR A 225 -3.36 6.18 -13.59
C TYR A 225 -3.17 7.38 -14.51
N ALA A 226 -4.20 7.69 -15.30
CA ALA A 226 -4.31 8.98 -15.97
C ALA A 226 -4.86 10.02 -15.00
N ILE A 227 -4.37 11.26 -15.15
CA ILE A 227 -4.75 12.39 -14.31
C ILE A 227 -5.00 13.57 -15.22
N ALA A 228 -6.18 14.18 -15.14
CA ALA A 228 -6.56 15.29 -15.99
C ALA A 228 -7.54 16.22 -15.27
N SER A 229 -7.68 17.46 -15.74
CA SER A 229 -8.88 18.24 -15.45
C SER A 229 -9.96 17.80 -16.42
N GLY A 230 -11.21 17.75 -15.99
CA GLY A 230 -12.25 17.24 -16.86
C GLY A 230 -13.63 17.20 -16.27
N GLU A 231 -14.56 16.75 -17.08
CA GLU A 231 -15.94 16.50 -16.71
C GLU A 231 -16.21 14.99 -16.74
N ILE A 232 -17.12 14.56 -15.88
CA ILE A 232 -17.62 13.19 -15.83
C ILE A 232 -18.93 13.16 -16.60
N LEU A 233 -19.05 12.27 -17.58
CA LEU A 233 -20.29 12.06 -18.33
C LEU A 233 -20.89 10.70 -17.94
N HIS A 234 -22.17 10.68 -17.61
CA HIS A 234 -22.93 9.45 -17.44
C HIS A 234 -23.67 9.09 -18.74
N SER A 235 -23.94 7.82 -18.96
CA SER A 235 -24.63 7.32 -20.17
C SER A 235 -26.06 7.86 -20.35
N SER A 236 -26.68 8.40 -19.28
CA SER A 236 -27.96 9.13 -19.36
C SER A 236 -27.86 10.47 -20.09
N GLY A 237 -26.64 10.98 -20.32
CA GLY A 237 -26.38 12.33 -20.82
C GLY A 237 -26.17 13.38 -19.72
N GLU A 238 -26.29 13.00 -18.44
CA GLU A 238 -25.97 13.88 -17.31
C GLU A 238 -24.44 14.03 -17.16
N SER A 239 -23.98 15.25 -16.89
CA SER A 239 -22.56 15.55 -16.68
C SER A 239 -22.28 16.25 -15.34
N SER A 240 -21.06 16.09 -14.84
CA SER A 240 -20.56 16.89 -13.72
C SER A 240 -20.15 18.28 -14.21
N ARG A 241 -19.87 19.20 -13.28
CA ARG A 241 -19.03 20.36 -13.64
C ARG A 241 -17.59 19.88 -13.81
N GLN A 242 -16.75 20.78 -14.32
CA GLN A 242 -15.32 20.54 -14.38
C GLN A 242 -14.78 20.24 -12.97
N VAL A 243 -13.94 19.21 -12.89
CA VAL A 243 -13.21 18.79 -11.70
C VAL A 243 -11.73 19.06 -11.92
N ASP A 244 -11.07 19.63 -10.92
CA ASP A 244 -9.68 20.08 -11.02
C ASP A 244 -8.70 18.93 -11.30
N ALA A 245 -8.90 17.79 -10.64
CA ALA A 245 -8.12 16.57 -10.89
C ALA A 245 -9.00 15.31 -10.80
N LEU A 246 -9.29 14.75 -11.97
CA LEU A 246 -9.84 13.41 -12.15
C LEU A 246 -8.71 12.40 -12.23
N ILE A 247 -8.88 11.26 -11.55
CA ILE A 247 -7.97 10.11 -11.62
C ILE A 247 -8.77 8.91 -12.14
N TYR A 248 -8.26 8.28 -13.19
CA TYR A 248 -8.90 7.13 -13.85
C TYR A 248 -7.83 6.19 -14.43
N PRO A 249 -8.14 4.94 -14.78
CA PRO A 249 -7.17 4.06 -15.40
C PRO A 249 -6.70 4.62 -16.76
N SER A 250 -5.40 4.61 -17.01
CA SER A 250 -4.80 5.09 -18.27
C SER A 250 -5.25 4.35 -19.54
N HIS A 251 -5.82 3.16 -19.39
CA HIS A 251 -6.38 2.37 -20.47
C HIS A 251 -7.89 2.58 -20.67
N SER A 252 -8.54 3.40 -19.83
CA SER A 252 -9.93 3.80 -20.04
C SER A 252 -10.02 4.86 -21.14
N PRO A 253 -11.08 4.84 -21.97
CA PRO A 253 -11.26 5.83 -23.01
C PRO A 253 -11.65 7.20 -22.42
N ALA A 254 -11.02 8.28 -22.91
CA ALA A 254 -11.61 9.60 -22.85
C ALA A 254 -12.64 9.72 -23.98
N LEU A 255 -13.86 10.16 -23.66
CA LEU A 255 -14.93 10.37 -24.66
C LEU A 255 -14.63 11.60 -25.52
N LEU A 256 -14.01 12.61 -24.90
CA LEU A 256 -13.44 13.78 -25.55
C LEU A 256 -12.11 14.09 -24.88
N ASP A 257 -11.09 14.38 -25.68
CA ASP A 257 -9.79 14.81 -25.23
C ASP A 257 -9.48 16.17 -25.88
N ALA A 258 -9.72 17.24 -25.15
CA ALA A 258 -9.37 18.59 -25.56
C ALA A 258 -8.10 19.05 -24.83
N ASP A 259 -7.36 19.98 -25.43
CA ASP A 259 -6.03 20.41 -24.94
C ASP A 259 -5.97 20.77 -23.44
N THR A 260 -7.08 21.23 -22.86
CA THR A 260 -7.17 21.73 -21.48
C THR A 260 -8.06 20.90 -20.56
N SER A 261 -8.93 20.05 -21.10
CA SER A 261 -9.96 19.34 -20.35
C SER A 261 -10.40 18.07 -21.08
N VAL A 262 -10.65 17.01 -20.31
CA VAL A 262 -11.16 15.74 -20.85
C VAL A 262 -12.61 15.52 -20.44
N VAL A 263 -13.35 14.75 -21.22
CA VAL A 263 -14.63 14.18 -20.79
C VAL A 263 -14.44 12.68 -20.61
N VAL A 264 -14.63 12.20 -19.39
CA VAL A 264 -14.46 10.78 -19.05
C VAL A 264 -15.80 10.14 -18.71
N PRO A 265 -15.99 8.87 -19.07
CA PRO A 265 -17.19 8.14 -18.70
C PRO A 265 -17.21 7.87 -17.19
N ALA A 266 -18.37 8.01 -16.57
CA ALA A 266 -18.59 7.84 -15.13
C ALA A 266 -18.00 6.54 -14.57
N GLU A 267 -18.09 5.45 -15.33
CA GLU A 267 -17.59 4.13 -14.96
C GLU A 267 -16.07 4.08 -14.75
N SER A 268 -15.32 4.99 -15.38
CA SER A 268 -13.86 4.98 -15.33
C SER A 268 -13.26 5.79 -14.17
N VAL A 269 -14.07 6.60 -13.48
CA VAL A 269 -13.55 7.55 -12.50
C VAL A 269 -13.22 6.85 -11.18
N LEU A 270 -11.95 6.88 -10.78
CA LEU A 270 -11.48 6.34 -9.50
C LEU A 270 -11.50 7.39 -8.40
N ALA A 271 -11.10 8.62 -8.73
CA ALA A 271 -11.11 9.74 -7.79
C ALA A 271 -11.40 11.07 -8.48
N ALA A 272 -12.03 11.97 -7.73
CA ALA A 272 -12.30 13.35 -8.08
C ALA A 272 -11.77 14.26 -6.97
N ILE A 273 -10.88 15.19 -7.32
CA ILE A 273 -10.21 16.06 -6.36
C ILE A 273 -10.41 17.51 -6.74
N GLU A 274 -10.85 18.30 -5.78
CA GLU A 274 -10.98 19.76 -5.85
C GLU A 274 -9.81 20.42 -5.12
N VAL A 275 -9.17 21.40 -5.77
CA VAL A 275 -7.97 22.08 -5.27
C VAL A 275 -8.34 23.52 -4.95
N LYS A 276 -8.27 23.88 -3.67
CA LYS A 276 -8.52 25.26 -3.24
C LYS A 276 -7.25 25.85 -2.64
N PRO A 277 -6.97 27.14 -2.87
CA PRO A 277 -5.86 27.79 -2.21
C PRO A 277 -6.09 27.82 -0.70
N LEU A 278 -7.31 28.17 -0.26
CA LEU A 278 -7.65 28.26 1.15
C LEU A 278 -9.09 27.78 1.38
N LEU A 279 -9.30 26.82 2.28
CA LEU A 279 -10.62 26.30 2.62
C LEU A 279 -11.40 27.23 3.58
N ARG A 280 -11.97 28.31 3.04
CA ARG A 280 -13.01 29.10 3.73
C ARG A 280 -14.38 28.41 3.61
N ARG A 281 -15.35 28.80 4.45
CA ARG A 281 -16.69 28.19 4.45
C ARG A 281 -17.34 28.16 3.06
N GLY A 282 -17.30 29.28 2.31
CA GLY A 282 -17.86 29.35 0.95
C GLY A 282 -17.18 28.37 -0.02
N GLU A 283 -15.84 28.34 -0.01
CA GLU A 283 -15.04 27.42 -0.85
C GLU A 283 -15.33 25.95 -0.52
N VAL A 284 -15.46 25.62 0.76
CA VAL A 284 -15.79 24.26 1.21
C VAL A 284 -17.20 23.87 0.74
N VAL A 285 -18.17 24.78 0.85
CA VAL A 285 -19.55 24.53 0.40
C VAL A 285 -19.60 24.26 -1.10
N ASP A 286 -18.97 25.11 -1.91
CA ASP A 286 -18.98 24.99 -3.36
C ASP A 286 -18.25 23.73 -3.85
N ALA A 287 -17.05 23.47 -3.32
CA ALA A 287 -16.27 22.30 -3.71
C ALA A 287 -16.96 20.99 -3.31
N ILE A 288 -17.60 20.92 -2.14
CA ILE A 288 -18.39 19.75 -1.74
C ILE A 288 -19.60 19.56 -2.63
N ALA A 289 -20.29 20.64 -3.01
CA ALA A 289 -21.41 20.54 -3.93
C ALA A 289 -20.96 19.96 -5.27
N ASN A 290 -19.80 20.39 -5.80
CA ASN A 290 -19.25 19.83 -7.04
C ASN A 290 -18.87 18.35 -6.89
N LEU A 291 -18.12 18.01 -5.84
CA LEU A 291 -17.71 16.62 -5.57
C LEU A 291 -18.91 15.69 -5.34
N ARG A 292 -20.00 16.19 -4.75
CA ARG A 292 -21.26 15.44 -4.61
C ARG A 292 -21.87 15.11 -5.96
N LEU A 293 -21.92 16.07 -6.88
CA LEU A 293 -22.41 15.83 -8.24
C LEU A 293 -21.54 14.79 -8.95
N ALA A 294 -20.21 14.95 -8.87
CA ALA A 294 -19.27 13.97 -9.44
C ALA A 294 -19.47 12.55 -8.87
N LYS A 295 -19.65 12.43 -7.55
CA LYS A 295 -19.88 11.14 -6.88
C LYS A 295 -21.28 10.55 -7.15
N ALA A 296 -22.25 11.40 -7.45
CA ALA A 296 -23.63 11.03 -7.74
C ALA A 296 -23.80 10.40 -9.13
N LEU A 297 -22.91 10.73 -10.07
CA LEU A 297 -22.83 10.10 -11.40
C LEU A 297 -22.26 8.68 -11.24
N ARG A 298 -23.01 7.84 -10.53
CA ARG A 298 -22.63 6.46 -10.22
C ARG A 298 -22.56 5.65 -11.51
N PRO A 299 -21.56 4.78 -11.65
CA PRO A 299 -21.52 3.79 -12.70
C PRO A 299 -22.74 2.86 -12.62
N MET A 300 -23.70 2.95 -13.55
CA MET A 300 -24.66 1.86 -13.69
C MET A 300 -23.93 0.66 -14.27
N ALA A 301 -23.86 -0.45 -13.52
CA ALA A 301 -23.40 -1.72 -14.06
C ALA A 301 -24.28 -2.10 -15.26
N ILE A 302 -23.78 -1.91 -16.48
CA ILE A 302 -24.35 -2.54 -17.66
C ILE A 302 -23.19 -3.13 -18.46
N PHE A 303 -22.78 -4.33 -18.08
CA PHE A 303 -22.29 -5.26 -19.09
C PHE A 303 -23.34 -6.35 -19.22
N ARG A 304 -23.99 -6.44 -20.39
CA ARG A 304 -24.97 -7.47 -20.75
C ARG A 304 -24.17 -8.64 -21.35
N PRO A 305 -23.86 -9.72 -20.62
CA PRO A 305 -23.29 -10.89 -21.26
C PRO A 305 -24.32 -11.50 -22.21
N LEU A 306 -23.87 -11.90 -23.39
CA LEU A 306 -24.62 -12.71 -24.35
C LEU A 306 -25.31 -13.89 -23.66
N PRO A 307 -26.46 -14.37 -24.19
CA PRO A 307 -27.26 -15.40 -23.55
C PRO A 307 -26.48 -16.73 -23.55
N ARG A 308 -25.85 -17.06 -22.43
CA ARG A 308 -25.45 -18.44 -22.12
C ARG A 308 -26.09 -18.84 -20.79
N PRO A 309 -26.76 -20.00 -20.74
CA PRO A 309 -27.39 -20.45 -19.52
C PRO A 309 -26.32 -20.98 -18.55
N MET A 310 -26.62 -20.84 -17.27
CA MET A 310 -25.97 -21.44 -16.11
C MET A 310 -24.81 -20.64 -15.46
N HIS A 311 -25.18 -19.94 -14.37
CA HIS A 311 -24.35 -19.44 -13.27
C HIS A 311 -23.58 -18.13 -13.54
N GLN A 312 -24.29 -16.99 -13.45
CA GLN A 312 -23.64 -15.69 -13.30
C GLN A 312 -24.05 -15.03 -11.98
N ARG A 313 -23.07 -14.66 -11.17
CA ARG A 313 -23.25 -13.62 -10.15
C ARG A 313 -23.56 -12.30 -10.86
N PRO A 314 -24.47 -11.46 -10.34
CA PRO A 314 -24.66 -10.10 -10.83
C PRO A 314 -23.30 -9.38 -10.85
N ILE A 315 -22.99 -8.66 -11.93
CA ILE A 315 -21.84 -7.75 -11.95
C ILE A 315 -22.17 -6.63 -10.98
N GLU A 316 -21.38 -6.50 -9.92
CA GLU A 316 -21.54 -5.42 -8.95
C GLU A 316 -21.15 -4.08 -9.62
N PRO A 317 -21.90 -2.99 -9.38
CA PRO A 317 -21.55 -1.68 -9.90
C PRO A 317 -20.17 -1.26 -9.42
N ASN A 318 -19.44 -0.54 -10.28
CA ASN A 318 -18.18 0.06 -9.87
C ASN A 318 -18.44 0.97 -8.65
N PRO A 319 -17.55 0.95 -7.65
CA PRO A 319 -17.70 1.80 -6.48
C PRO A 319 -17.70 3.29 -6.88
N PRO A 320 -18.36 4.15 -6.10
CA PRO A 320 -18.33 5.59 -6.37
C PRO A 320 -16.91 6.14 -6.30
N ALA A 321 -16.64 7.19 -7.08
CA ALA A 321 -15.36 7.89 -7.08
C ALA A 321 -14.98 8.33 -5.65
N PHE A 322 -13.70 8.18 -5.32
CA PHE A 322 -13.13 8.77 -4.11
C PHE A 322 -13.11 10.30 -4.25
N THR A 323 -13.77 11.02 -3.36
CA THR A 323 -13.83 12.48 -3.40
C THR A 323 -12.90 13.10 -2.37
N ALA A 324 -12.03 14.01 -2.83
CA ALA A 324 -11.12 14.71 -1.94
C ALA A 324 -11.09 16.23 -2.16
N LEU A 325 -10.92 16.97 -1.06
CA LEU A 325 -10.53 18.37 -1.08
C LEU A 325 -9.03 18.48 -0.80
N PHE A 326 -8.33 19.35 -1.53
CA PHE A 326 -6.92 19.65 -1.29
C PHE A 326 -6.73 21.15 -1.07
N SER A 327 -6.26 21.54 0.11
CA SER A 327 -5.92 22.93 0.45
C SER A 327 -4.42 23.13 0.38
N ILE A 328 -3.99 24.18 -0.33
CA ILE A 328 -2.58 24.57 -0.46
C ILE A 328 -2.12 25.35 0.78
N ASP A 329 -2.95 26.30 1.22
CA ASP A 329 -2.68 27.12 2.38
C ASP A 329 -3.25 26.53 3.65
N SER A 330 -2.60 26.94 4.72
CA SER A 330 -2.86 26.52 6.08
C SER A 330 -4.15 27.14 6.63
N VAL A 331 -5.16 26.30 6.85
CA VAL A 331 -6.29 26.58 7.74
C VAL A 331 -6.21 25.62 8.92
N ASP A 332 -6.70 26.03 10.09
CA ASP A 332 -6.88 25.13 11.22
C ASP A 332 -7.82 23.96 10.81
N PRO A 333 -7.33 22.70 10.82
CA PRO A 333 -8.14 21.54 10.45
C PRO A 333 -9.41 21.41 11.28
N ARG A 334 -9.42 21.85 12.55
CA ARG A 334 -10.59 21.76 13.43
C ARG A 334 -11.73 22.65 12.94
N ARG A 335 -11.42 23.81 12.36
CA ARG A 335 -12.43 24.71 11.78
C ARG A 335 -13.06 24.10 10.55
N VAL A 336 -12.24 23.52 9.67
CA VAL A 336 -12.73 22.82 8.47
C VAL A 336 -13.55 21.61 8.87
N LEU A 337 -13.10 20.81 9.83
CA LEU A 337 -13.84 19.66 10.37
C LEU A 337 -15.22 20.05 10.90
N LYS A 338 -15.33 21.18 11.61
CA LYS A 338 -16.62 21.68 12.08
C LYS A 338 -17.56 22.00 10.92
N VAL A 339 -17.07 22.72 9.91
CA VAL A 339 -17.86 23.04 8.70
C VAL A 339 -18.27 21.77 7.96
N LEU A 340 -17.37 20.81 7.78
CA LEU A 340 -17.68 19.53 7.15
C LEU A 340 -18.77 18.76 7.91
N ARG A 341 -18.67 18.67 9.24
CA ARG A 341 -19.69 18.02 10.07
C ARG A 341 -21.06 18.71 9.98
N GLU A 342 -21.09 20.04 9.85
CA GLU A 342 -22.33 20.78 9.62
C GLU A 342 -22.93 20.47 8.25
N LEU A 343 -22.11 20.45 7.19
CA LEU A 343 -22.56 20.22 5.81
C LEU A 343 -22.95 18.78 5.51
N GLU A 344 -22.45 17.82 6.29
CA GLU A 344 -22.64 16.40 6.06
C GLU A 344 -23.62 15.71 6.98
N ARG A 345 -24.17 16.44 7.97
CA ARG A 345 -25.10 15.90 8.96
C ARG A 345 -26.25 15.10 8.34
N ASP A 346 -26.82 15.64 7.26
CA ASP A 346 -27.97 15.05 6.56
C ASP A 346 -27.59 14.48 5.18
N THR A 347 -26.29 14.28 4.93
CA THR A 347 -25.80 13.75 3.65
C THR A 347 -25.71 12.24 3.71
N PRO A 348 -26.38 11.50 2.79
CA PRO A 348 -26.24 10.05 2.71
C PRO A 348 -24.79 9.64 2.49
N ALA A 349 -24.37 8.50 3.06
CA ALA A 349 -23.00 7.98 2.92
C ALA A 349 -22.52 7.93 1.45
N ALA A 350 -23.44 7.61 0.54
CA ALA A 350 -23.22 7.56 -0.91
C ALA A 350 -22.65 8.86 -1.53
N PHE A 351 -22.94 10.02 -0.95
CA PHE A 351 -22.55 11.34 -1.48
C PHE A 351 -21.57 12.08 -0.56
N ALA A 352 -21.20 11.45 0.55
CA ALA A 352 -20.42 12.09 1.57
C ALA A 352 -18.95 12.24 1.11
N LEU A 353 -18.25 13.32 1.49
CA LEU A 353 -16.85 13.54 1.15
C LEU A 353 -15.98 12.44 1.78
N ASP A 354 -14.97 11.94 1.07
CA ASP A 354 -14.11 10.89 1.65
C ASP A 354 -12.93 11.48 2.42
N CYS A 355 -12.30 12.53 1.88
CA CYS A 355 -11.08 13.09 2.43
C CYS A 355 -10.94 14.61 2.20
N ALA A 356 -10.25 15.30 3.10
CA ALA A 356 -9.74 16.65 2.89
C ALA A 356 -8.30 16.74 3.40
N CYS A 357 -7.36 17.06 2.53
CA CYS A 357 -5.97 17.31 2.87
C CYS A 357 -5.72 18.80 3.02
N LEU A 358 -5.27 19.22 4.20
CA LEU A 358 -4.78 20.57 4.45
C LEU A 358 -3.26 20.52 4.53
N LEU A 359 -2.58 21.00 3.49
CA LEU A 359 -1.13 20.91 3.38
C LEU A 359 -0.45 21.54 4.61
N ASP A 360 0.57 20.84 5.12
CA ASP A 360 1.35 21.20 6.32
C ASP A 360 0.54 21.31 7.63
N ARG A 361 -0.72 20.83 7.67
CA ARG A 361 -1.60 20.92 8.84
C ARG A 361 -2.17 19.57 9.26
N GLY A 362 -2.91 18.93 8.36
CA GLY A 362 -3.49 17.64 8.66
C GLY A 362 -4.42 17.12 7.57
N VAL A 363 -4.92 15.91 7.79
CA VAL A 363 -5.85 15.25 6.88
C VAL A 363 -7.12 14.90 7.64
N ILE A 364 -8.26 15.31 7.10
CA ILE A 364 -9.57 14.91 7.56
C ILE A 364 -10.04 13.77 6.66
N THR A 365 -10.43 12.64 7.23
CA THR A 365 -10.85 11.46 6.46
C THR A 365 -12.00 10.75 7.16
N ARG A 366 -12.80 10.05 6.38
CA ARG A 366 -13.78 9.09 6.91
C ARG A 366 -13.08 7.95 7.65
N GLY A 367 -13.69 7.50 8.75
CA GLY A 367 -13.26 6.31 9.49
C GLY A 367 -12.06 6.54 10.39
N ALA A 368 -11.34 5.46 10.70
CA ALA A 368 -10.18 5.50 11.59
C ALA A 368 -8.92 6.11 10.92
N GLY A 369 -8.99 6.46 9.63
CA GLY A 369 -7.82 6.88 8.85
C GLY A 369 -6.72 5.82 8.92
N LEU A 370 -5.48 6.26 9.17
CA LEU A 370 -4.32 5.35 9.28
C LEU A 370 -4.30 4.51 10.58
N ALA A 371 -5.20 4.76 11.53
CA ALA A 371 -5.25 4.03 12.80
C ALA A 371 -6.05 2.73 12.73
N GLY A 372 -6.74 2.47 11.62
CA GLY A 372 -7.53 1.25 11.40
C GLY A 372 -7.32 0.69 9.99
N PRO A 373 -7.99 -0.42 9.64
CA PRO A 373 -7.92 -0.97 8.29
C PRO A 373 -8.52 0.02 7.28
N PRO A 374 -8.10 -0.05 6.00
CA PRO A 374 -8.67 0.78 4.94
C PRO A 374 -10.19 0.65 4.87
N SER A 375 -10.88 1.78 4.76
CA SER A 375 -12.34 1.78 4.57
C SER A 375 -12.67 1.27 3.17
N LEU A 376 -13.49 0.23 3.08
CA LEU A 376 -13.94 -0.30 1.79
C LEU A 376 -14.82 0.73 1.08
N PRO A 377 -14.71 0.87 -0.25
CA PRO A 377 -15.64 1.69 -1.02
C PRO A 377 -17.04 1.06 -0.90
N GLU A 378 -17.98 1.74 -0.24
CA GLU A 378 -19.34 1.20 -0.09
C GLU A 378 -20.05 1.13 -1.45
N PRO A 379 -20.47 -0.06 -1.91
CA PRO A 379 -21.12 -0.20 -3.21
C PRO A 379 -22.58 0.29 -3.19
N LEU A 380 -23.25 0.23 -2.04
CA LEU A 380 -24.70 0.45 -1.94
C LEU A 380 -25.05 1.76 -1.21
N PRO A 381 -26.07 2.51 -1.67
CA PRO A 381 -26.60 3.63 -0.93
C PRO A 381 -27.45 3.11 0.23
N GLY A 382 -26.96 3.26 1.46
CA GLY A 382 -27.74 2.92 2.66
C GLY A 382 -26.90 2.94 3.92
N GLY A 383 -27.03 4.01 4.70
CA GLY A 383 -26.29 4.16 5.96
C GLY A 383 -25.98 5.62 6.26
N ALA A 384 -25.82 5.93 7.55
CA ALA A 384 -25.19 7.18 7.96
C ALA A 384 -23.71 7.14 7.53
N PRO A 385 -23.14 8.24 7.03
CA PRO A 385 -21.73 8.29 6.67
C PRO A 385 -20.87 7.93 7.87
N VAL A 386 -19.79 7.18 7.63
CA VAL A 386 -18.77 6.93 8.64
C VAL A 386 -18.30 8.28 9.22
N PRO A 387 -18.10 8.42 10.54
CA PRO A 387 -17.68 9.69 11.12
C PRO A 387 -16.37 10.22 10.52
N LEU A 388 -16.28 11.55 10.42
CA LEU A 388 -15.04 12.22 10.06
C LEU A 388 -14.07 12.27 11.25
N THR A 389 -12.84 11.84 10.97
CA THR A 389 -11.69 11.93 11.87
C THR A 389 -10.68 12.92 11.32
N CYS A 390 -10.05 13.69 12.20
CA CYS A 390 -8.98 14.62 11.84
C CYS A 390 -7.64 14.12 12.36
N ILE A 391 -6.68 13.98 11.46
CA ILE A 391 -5.29 13.61 11.76
C ILE A 391 -4.45 14.88 11.65
N GLU A 392 -4.02 15.42 12.78
CA GLU A 392 -3.11 16.58 12.85
C GLU A 392 -1.69 16.12 12.50
N ALA A 393 -1.40 16.03 11.19
CA ALA A 393 -0.16 15.46 10.66
C ALA A 393 0.96 16.50 10.43
N GLY A 394 0.69 17.81 10.52
CA GLY A 394 1.68 18.85 10.27
C GLY A 394 2.36 18.69 8.90
N GLU A 395 3.69 18.74 8.85
CA GLU A 395 4.48 18.56 7.62
C GLU A 395 4.30 17.18 6.95
N ASP A 396 3.77 16.18 7.67
CA ASP A 396 3.53 14.83 7.13
C ASP A 396 2.17 14.69 6.44
N SER A 397 1.38 15.78 6.34
CA SER A 397 0.03 15.77 5.75
C SER A 397 0.00 15.20 4.32
N LEU A 398 0.99 15.54 3.49
CA LEU A 398 1.09 15.04 2.12
C LEU A 398 1.32 13.53 2.06
N LEU A 399 2.15 12.98 2.96
CA LEU A 399 2.38 11.54 3.04
C LEU A 399 1.10 10.82 3.48
N VAL A 400 0.43 11.33 4.50
CA VAL A 400 -0.83 10.76 4.99
C VAL A 400 -1.90 10.77 3.88
N PHE A 401 -2.04 11.90 3.18
CA PHE A 401 -2.97 12.01 2.05
C PHE A 401 -2.62 11.05 0.92
N TYR A 402 -1.33 10.92 0.58
CA TYR A 402 -0.88 10.00 -0.45
C TYR A 402 -1.22 8.54 -0.12
N ILE A 403 -0.98 8.10 1.12
CA ILE A 403 -1.29 6.74 1.55
C ILE A 403 -2.80 6.49 1.44
N LEU A 404 -3.62 7.39 1.99
CA LEU A 404 -5.09 7.25 1.96
C LEU A 404 -5.63 7.28 0.53
N LEU A 405 -5.14 8.18 -0.32
CA LEU A 405 -5.51 8.23 -1.73
C LEU A 405 -5.14 6.93 -2.43
N TYR A 406 -3.91 6.44 -2.27
CA TYR A 406 -3.44 5.24 -2.95
C TYR A 406 -4.20 3.99 -2.50
N GLU A 407 -4.49 3.84 -1.20
CA GLU A 407 -5.34 2.77 -0.69
C GLU A 407 -6.72 2.78 -1.38
N GLN A 408 -7.32 3.96 -1.50
CA GLN A 408 -8.63 4.13 -2.11
C GLN A 408 -8.60 3.88 -3.63
N LEU A 409 -7.52 4.23 -4.32
CA LEU A 409 -7.31 3.87 -5.72
C LEU A 409 -7.11 2.36 -5.91
N ALA A 410 -6.38 1.70 -5.02
CA ALA A 410 -6.10 0.26 -5.09
C ALA A 410 -7.34 -0.61 -4.79
N LEU A 411 -8.25 -0.12 -3.93
CA LEU A 411 -9.49 -0.80 -3.58
C LEU A 411 -10.58 -0.68 -4.65
N ARG A 412 -10.50 0.31 -5.54
CA ARG A 412 -11.51 0.53 -6.60
C ARG A 412 -11.13 -0.24 -7.86
N ARG A 413 -11.82 -1.36 -8.07
CA ARG A 413 -11.80 -2.06 -9.36
C ARG A 413 -12.89 -1.47 -10.23
N THR A 414 -12.51 -0.91 -11.38
CA THR A 414 -13.45 -0.39 -12.36
C THR A 414 -13.54 -1.32 -13.56
N HIS A 415 -14.75 -1.73 -13.90
CA HIS A 415 -15.06 -2.26 -15.23
C HIS A 415 -14.96 -1.15 -16.28
N LEU A 416 -14.57 -1.52 -17.51
CA LEU A 416 -14.55 -0.60 -18.64
C LEU A 416 -15.96 -0.11 -18.98
N PRO A 417 -16.11 1.14 -19.44
CA PRO A 417 -17.41 1.71 -19.82
C PRO A 417 -18.00 0.98 -21.03
N ASP A 418 -19.32 0.76 -21.03
CA ASP A 418 -20.04 0.34 -22.24
C ASP A 418 -20.28 1.55 -23.14
N LEU A 419 -19.38 1.79 -24.09
CA LEU A 419 -19.48 2.93 -25.01
C LEU A 419 -20.77 2.91 -25.86
N ARG A 420 -21.46 1.77 -26.01
CA ARG A 420 -22.76 1.74 -26.70
C ARG A 420 -23.84 2.47 -25.90
N ALA A 421 -23.76 2.44 -24.57
CA ALA A 421 -24.68 3.18 -23.71
C ALA A 421 -24.55 4.70 -23.92
N TYR A 422 -23.39 5.17 -24.38
CA TYR A 422 -23.12 6.59 -24.65
C TYR A 422 -23.58 7.07 -26.05
N LEU A 423 -24.15 6.19 -26.89
CA LEU A 423 -24.73 6.60 -28.17
C LEU A 423 -25.98 7.48 -28.01
N GLY A 424 -26.60 7.47 -26.81
CA GLY A 424 -27.78 8.28 -26.50
C GLY A 424 -28.93 8.01 -27.46
N SER A 425 -29.44 9.06 -28.12
CA SER A 425 -30.54 9.00 -29.08
C SER A 425 -30.10 8.82 -30.54
N LEU A 426 -28.81 8.56 -30.80
CA LEU A 426 -28.29 8.37 -32.14
C LEU A 426 -29.01 7.19 -32.84
N ARG A 427 -29.75 7.49 -33.90
CA ARG A 427 -30.37 6.48 -34.77
C ARG A 427 -29.40 6.12 -35.89
N LEU A 428 -28.78 4.95 -35.79
CA LEU A 428 -27.99 4.39 -36.87
C LEU A 428 -28.93 3.83 -37.96
N PRO A 429 -28.63 4.04 -39.26
CA PRO A 429 -29.35 3.37 -40.33
C PRO A 429 -29.20 1.84 -40.20
N PRO A 430 -30.16 1.04 -40.72
CA PRO A 430 -30.03 -0.41 -40.71
C PRO A 430 -28.75 -0.84 -41.43
N PRO A 431 -28.09 -1.93 -40.99
CA PRO A 431 -26.93 -2.46 -41.68
C PRO A 431 -27.30 -2.81 -43.13
N ILE A 432 -26.39 -2.53 -44.07
CA ILE A 432 -26.56 -2.91 -45.46
C ILE A 432 -26.45 -4.44 -45.53
N GLU A 433 -27.55 -5.13 -45.80
CA GLU A 433 -27.54 -6.55 -46.12
C GLU A 433 -26.90 -6.73 -47.50
N GLY A 434 -25.80 -7.49 -47.55
CA GLY A 434 -25.08 -7.85 -48.78
C GLY A 434 -25.39 -9.26 -49.24
#